data_AF-A0A843DUV0-F1
#
_entry.id   AF-A0A843DUV0-F1
#
_cell.length_a   1.000
_cell.length_b   1.000
_cell.length_c   1.000
_cell.angle_alpha   90.00
_cell.angle_beta   90.00
_cell.angle_gamma   90.00
#
_symmetry.space_group_name_H-M   'P 1'
#
loop_
_entity.id
_entity.type
_entity.pdbx_description
1 polymer ?
#
loop_
_entity_poly.entity_id
_entity_poly.type
_entity_poly.pdbx_seq_one_letter_code
_entity_poly.pdbx_strand_id
1 'polypeptide(L)'
;DNFSALPKALVEGRRTISGIRDILKVYISRNFALAIMFSLVFFVFGRMPLLPIQNMFYAFVAVTVIAFFMTVFATPDKNNELILPGVLRFAIPSAIIIGTMGVIIYTISWHIVFNNPEILNLSYLEQFAESLGYNLREFIILFLDSTFIYPSPESAADIAARSSMVIFAAVTGALQLLIVCPRFKFLSVDGVVNKKKLPTLLVLFVLSLVVIMFTFFPDFGALIGMVRIPEESLILVLASVAIAFFLILICVKKNIMHKPVELFENWYLKRLDKEYTKGDVINETNISDKIKDDMSRL
;
A
#
# COMPACT_ATOMS: atom_id res chain seq x y z
N ASP A 1 23.78 -34.95 -5.64
CA ASP A 1 24.27 -34.40 -4.35
C ASP A 1 25.55 -33.62 -4.47
N ASN A 2 25.45 -32.33 -4.79
CA ASN A 2 26.61 -31.45 -4.81
C ASN A 2 26.47 -30.40 -3.70
N PHE A 3 27.15 -30.61 -2.57
CA PHE A 3 27.17 -29.69 -1.43
C PHE A 3 27.70 -28.28 -1.80
N SER A 4 28.40 -28.13 -2.93
CA SER A 4 28.81 -26.81 -3.43
C SER A 4 27.64 -25.93 -3.92
N ALA A 5 26.43 -26.49 -4.08
CA ALA A 5 25.23 -25.73 -4.39
C ALA A 5 24.62 -25.02 -3.17
N LEU A 6 24.88 -25.50 -1.94
CA LEU A 6 24.31 -24.94 -0.71
C LEU A 6 24.68 -23.47 -0.47
N PRO A 7 25.95 -23.03 -0.62
CA PRO A 7 26.29 -21.62 -0.44
C PRO A 7 25.57 -20.72 -1.45
N LYS A 8 25.44 -21.16 -2.71
CA LYS A 8 24.72 -20.42 -3.76
C LYS A 8 23.22 -20.31 -3.42
N ALA A 9 22.60 -21.40 -2.96
CA ALA A 9 21.21 -21.40 -2.54
C ALA A 9 20.95 -20.49 -1.34
N LEU A 10 21.86 -20.44 -0.35
CA LEU A 10 21.73 -19.56 0.81
C LEU A 10 21.81 -18.07 0.43
N VAL A 11 22.70 -17.70 -0.50
CA VAL A 11 22.80 -16.32 -1.00
C VAL A 11 21.51 -15.90 -1.71
N GLU A 12 20.95 -16.80 -2.53
CA GLU A 12 19.72 -16.55 -3.27
C GLU A 12 18.49 -16.47 -2.34
N GLY A 13 18.45 -17.30 -1.29
CA GLY A 13 17.45 -17.21 -0.23
C GLY A 13 17.48 -15.86 0.48
N ARG A 14 18.67 -15.37 0.86
CA ARG A 14 18.83 -14.04 1.47
C ARG A 14 18.42 -12.89 0.53
N ARG A 15 18.72 -13.02 -0.76
CA ARG A 15 18.28 -12.06 -1.80
C ARG A 15 16.75 -11.96 -1.86
N THR A 16 16.09 -13.11 -1.85
CA THR A 16 14.62 -13.19 -1.90
C THR A 16 13.98 -12.61 -0.64
N ILE A 17 14.49 -12.98 0.54
CA ILE A 17 13.97 -12.50 1.83
C ILE A 17 14.12 -10.98 1.97
N SER A 18 15.25 -10.41 1.56
CA SER A 18 15.47 -8.96 1.57
C SER A 18 14.47 -8.23 0.68
N GLY A 19 14.28 -8.70 -0.56
CA GLY A 19 13.28 -8.14 -1.47
C GLY A 19 11.86 -8.20 -0.92
N ILE A 20 11.47 -9.35 -0.35
CA ILE A 20 10.15 -9.53 0.28
C ILE A 20 9.96 -8.54 1.43
N ARG A 21 10.96 -8.32 2.30
CA ARG A 21 10.85 -7.40 3.44
C ARG A 21 10.50 -5.98 3.01
N ASP A 22 11.16 -5.47 1.99
CA ASP A 22 10.93 -4.11 1.49
C ASP A 22 9.57 -3.97 0.82
N ILE A 23 9.16 -4.97 0.04
CA ILE A 23 7.83 -4.99 -0.58
C ILE A 23 6.74 -5.08 0.48
N LEU A 24 6.96 -5.88 1.53
CA LEU A 24 5.98 -6.08 2.60
C LEU A 24 5.71 -4.80 3.39
N LYS A 25 6.71 -3.91 3.55
CA LYS A 25 6.52 -2.58 4.14
C LYS A 25 5.47 -1.76 3.39
N VAL A 26 5.59 -1.67 2.07
CA VAL A 26 4.68 -0.89 1.22
C VAL A 26 3.33 -1.59 1.07
N TYR A 27 3.32 -2.93 0.96
CA TYR A 27 2.09 -3.70 0.83
C TYR A 27 1.23 -3.64 2.12
N ILE A 28 1.84 -3.80 3.29
CA ILE A 28 1.11 -3.78 4.56
C ILE A 28 0.66 -2.35 4.89
N SER A 29 1.48 -1.31 4.65
CA SER A 29 1.06 0.08 4.84
C SER A 29 -0.17 0.41 3.99
N ARG A 30 -0.16 -0.01 2.72
CA ARG A 30 -1.27 0.18 1.79
C ARG A 30 -2.57 -0.45 2.31
N ASN A 31 -2.53 -1.71 2.72
CA ASN A 31 -3.73 -2.43 3.16
C ASN A 31 -4.29 -1.88 4.48
N PHE A 32 -3.44 -1.50 5.43
CA PHE A 32 -3.91 -0.83 6.64
C PHE A 32 -4.46 0.57 6.35
N ALA A 33 -3.82 1.35 5.46
CA ALA A 33 -4.36 2.65 5.05
C ALA A 33 -5.74 2.48 4.41
N LEU A 34 -5.90 1.46 3.56
CA LEU A 34 -7.19 1.11 2.96
C LEU A 34 -8.23 0.76 4.02
N ALA A 35 -7.88 -0.08 5.01
CA ALA A 35 -8.78 -0.42 6.10
C ALA A 35 -9.21 0.81 6.91
N ILE A 36 -8.30 1.76 7.16
CA ILE A 36 -8.61 3.03 7.84
C ILE A 36 -9.53 3.89 7.01
N MET A 37 -9.24 4.11 5.72
CA MET A 37 -10.10 4.88 4.81
C MET A 37 -11.48 4.25 4.70
N PHE A 38 -11.55 2.93 4.56
CA PHE A 38 -12.81 2.19 4.51
C PHE A 38 -13.62 2.37 5.77
N SER A 39 -13.01 2.16 6.94
CA SER A 39 -13.69 2.31 8.22
C SER A 39 -14.19 3.74 8.40
N LEU A 40 -13.32 4.74 8.25
CA LEU A 40 -13.68 6.13 8.52
C LEU A 40 -14.70 6.66 7.53
N VAL A 41 -14.54 6.45 6.21
CA VAL A 41 -15.50 6.99 5.25
C VAL A 41 -16.85 6.30 5.38
N PHE A 42 -16.86 4.97 5.57
CA PHE A 42 -18.10 4.22 5.71
C PHE A 42 -18.85 4.59 6.99
N PHE A 43 -18.17 4.66 8.14
CA PHE A 43 -18.82 5.00 9.42
C PHE A 43 -19.23 6.48 9.52
N VAL A 44 -18.47 7.40 8.92
CA VAL A 44 -18.75 8.85 9.03
C VAL A 44 -19.75 9.32 7.98
N PHE A 45 -19.61 8.86 6.73
CA PHE A 45 -20.42 9.35 5.61
C PHE A 45 -21.45 8.34 5.10
N GLY A 46 -21.38 7.07 5.50
CA GLY A 46 -22.28 6.03 4.98
C GLY A 46 -22.06 5.71 3.49
N ARG A 47 -20.90 6.11 2.94
CA ARG A 47 -20.58 6.02 1.51
C ARG A 47 -19.46 5.04 1.25
N MET A 48 -19.43 4.50 0.03
CA MET A 48 -18.36 3.62 -0.41
C MET A 48 -17.10 4.45 -0.70
N PRO A 49 -15.96 4.19 -0.03
CA PRO A 49 -14.76 5.02 -0.16
C PRO A 49 -14.01 4.81 -1.46
N LEU A 50 -13.97 3.57 -1.96
CA LEU A 50 -13.33 3.24 -3.24
C LEU A 50 -14.16 2.20 -3.98
N LEU A 51 -14.22 2.33 -5.30
CA LEU A 51 -14.69 1.26 -6.18
C LEU A 51 -13.64 0.13 -6.25
N PRO A 52 -14.05 -1.13 -6.50
CA PRO A 52 -13.10 -2.23 -6.68
C PRO A 52 -12.02 -1.95 -7.73
N ILE A 53 -12.39 -1.30 -8.84
CA ILE A 53 -11.44 -0.95 -9.91
C ILE A 53 -10.46 0.16 -9.50
N GLN A 54 -10.91 1.15 -8.72
CA GLN A 54 -10.04 2.18 -8.13
C GLN A 54 -9.06 1.56 -7.12
N ASN A 55 -9.53 0.59 -6.33
CA ASN A 55 -8.67 -0.17 -5.43
C ASN A 55 -7.60 -0.97 -6.19
N MET A 56 -7.96 -1.56 -7.34
CA MET A 56 -7.01 -2.24 -8.23
C MET A 56 -5.97 -1.25 -8.79
N PHE A 57 -6.40 -0.08 -9.25
CA PHE A 57 -5.49 0.98 -9.68
C PHE A 57 -4.53 1.41 -8.57
N TYR A 58 -5.05 1.64 -7.36
CA TYR A 58 -4.21 1.94 -6.20
C TYR A 58 -3.20 0.81 -5.91
N ALA A 59 -3.61 -0.46 -5.96
CA ALA A 59 -2.69 -1.59 -5.81
C ALA A 59 -1.59 -1.59 -6.87
N PHE A 60 -1.98 -1.36 -8.13
CA PHE A 60 -1.10 -1.40 -9.28
C PHE A 60 -0.01 -0.34 -9.18
N VAL A 61 -0.41 0.91 -8.94
CA VAL A 61 0.50 2.07 -8.86
C VAL A 61 1.36 2.01 -7.60
N ALA A 62 0.78 1.76 -6.43
CA ALA A 62 1.53 1.86 -5.18
C ALA A 62 2.45 0.65 -4.94
N VAL A 63 2.08 -0.55 -5.40
CA VAL A 63 2.77 -1.78 -4.99
C VAL A 63 3.11 -2.70 -6.16
N THR A 64 2.17 -3.08 -7.01
CA THR A 64 2.36 -4.23 -7.92
C THR A 64 3.52 -4.04 -8.89
N VAL A 65 3.57 -2.91 -9.61
CA VAL A 65 4.67 -2.61 -10.54
C VAL A 65 5.99 -2.55 -9.78
N ILE A 66 5.98 -1.87 -8.63
CA ILE A 66 7.16 -1.70 -7.79
C ILE A 66 7.71 -3.06 -7.32
N ALA A 67 6.83 -3.92 -6.80
CA ALA A 67 7.15 -5.23 -6.25
C ALA A 67 7.75 -6.15 -7.32
N PHE A 68 7.16 -6.17 -8.52
CA PHE A 68 7.67 -6.99 -9.62
C PHE A 68 9.13 -6.65 -9.94
N PHE A 69 9.43 -5.37 -10.18
CA PHE A 69 10.79 -4.94 -10.51
C PHE A 69 11.74 -5.06 -9.32
N MET A 70 11.29 -4.78 -8.09
CA MET A 70 12.11 -4.93 -6.89
C MET A 70 12.52 -6.39 -6.63
N THR A 71 11.62 -7.35 -6.84
CA THR A 71 11.95 -8.78 -6.71
C THR A 71 12.95 -9.23 -7.78
N VAL A 72 12.75 -8.81 -9.03
CA VAL A 72 13.67 -9.15 -10.13
C VAL A 72 15.09 -8.67 -9.83
N PHE A 73 15.23 -7.44 -9.31
CA PHE A 73 16.54 -6.79 -9.11
C PHE A 73 17.01 -6.76 -7.64
N ALA A 74 16.43 -7.61 -6.78
CA ALA A 74 16.78 -7.73 -5.38
C ALA A 74 18.26 -8.08 -5.19
N THR A 75 18.88 -7.57 -4.12
CA THR A 75 20.27 -7.88 -3.72
C THR A 75 20.31 -8.57 -2.37
N PRO A 76 21.26 -9.51 -2.15
CA PRO A 76 21.41 -10.15 -0.86
C PRO A 76 21.75 -9.14 0.23
N ASP A 77 21.00 -9.15 1.32
CA ASP A 77 21.27 -8.35 2.52
C ASP A 77 21.68 -9.27 3.69
N LYS A 78 22.44 -8.72 4.65
CA LYS A 78 22.91 -9.42 5.86
C LYS A 78 22.04 -9.10 7.09
N ASN A 79 20.91 -8.42 6.92
CA ASN A 79 20.08 -8.02 8.04
C ASN A 79 19.38 -9.23 8.72
N ASN A 80 19.75 -9.50 9.97
CA ASN A 80 19.28 -10.62 10.79
C ASN A 80 18.00 -10.31 11.59
N GLU A 81 17.43 -9.10 11.49
CA GLU A 81 16.20 -8.76 12.20
C GLU A 81 15.00 -9.59 11.73
N LEU A 82 14.07 -9.84 12.65
CA LEU A 82 12.76 -10.43 12.34
C LEU A 82 12.03 -9.56 11.32
N ILE A 83 11.52 -10.19 10.26
CA ILE A 83 10.90 -9.48 9.14
C ILE A 83 9.66 -8.70 9.61
N LEU A 84 8.78 -9.35 10.38
CA LEU A 84 7.46 -8.80 10.71
C LEU A 84 7.52 -7.57 11.65
N PRO A 85 8.27 -7.56 12.78
CA PRO A 85 8.43 -6.38 13.61
C PRO A 85 9.00 -5.18 12.84
N GLY A 86 10.08 -5.38 12.07
CA GLY A 86 10.69 -4.31 11.27
C GLY A 86 9.74 -3.73 10.22
N VAL A 87 8.88 -4.58 9.64
CA VAL A 87 7.84 -4.16 8.69
C VAL A 87 6.75 -3.35 9.40
N LEU A 88 6.27 -3.79 10.56
CA LEU A 88 5.21 -3.09 11.31
C LEU A 88 5.63 -1.71 11.84
N ARG A 89 6.91 -1.53 12.23
CA ARG A 89 7.47 -0.23 12.63
C ARG A 89 7.33 0.83 11.53
N PHE A 90 7.39 0.39 10.28
CA PHE A 90 7.19 1.26 9.12
C PHE A 90 5.71 1.33 8.70
N ALA A 91 5.04 0.19 8.63
CA ALA A 91 3.75 0.07 7.98
C ALA A 91 2.61 0.74 8.76
N ILE A 92 2.56 0.59 10.08
CA ILE A 92 1.50 1.16 10.93
C ILE A 92 1.48 2.70 10.91
N PRO A 93 2.58 3.42 11.19
CA PRO A 93 2.54 4.88 11.23
C PRO A 93 2.26 5.44 9.83
N SER A 94 2.82 4.79 8.80
CA SER A 94 2.53 5.14 7.41
C SER A 94 1.06 4.97 7.08
N ALA A 95 0.44 3.86 7.48
CA ALA A 95 -0.95 3.58 7.23
C ALA A 95 -1.87 4.59 7.92
N ILE A 96 -1.56 4.96 9.17
CA ILE A 96 -2.33 5.96 9.92
C ILE A 96 -2.27 7.31 9.20
N ILE A 97 -1.09 7.77 8.78
CA ILE A 97 -0.93 9.04 8.07
C ILE A 97 -1.67 9.02 6.73
N ILE A 98 -1.43 8.00 5.89
CA ILE A 98 -2.07 7.90 4.57
C ILE A 98 -3.59 7.76 4.73
N GLY A 99 -4.05 6.92 5.65
CA GLY A 99 -5.47 6.67 5.87
C GLY A 99 -6.20 7.92 6.35
N THR A 100 -5.67 8.60 7.37
CA THR A 100 -6.29 9.82 7.91
C THR A 100 -6.24 10.99 6.93
N MET A 101 -5.10 11.23 6.27
CA MET A 101 -5.00 12.28 5.26
C MET A 101 -5.86 12.00 4.03
N GLY A 102 -6.00 10.72 3.63
CA GLY A 102 -6.91 10.32 2.56
C GLY A 102 -8.35 10.73 2.84
N VAL A 103 -8.83 10.50 4.08
CA VAL A 103 -10.18 10.92 4.51
C VAL A 103 -10.32 12.44 4.56
N ILE A 104 -9.28 13.17 5.00
CA ILE A 104 -9.28 14.63 4.99
C ILE A 104 -9.42 15.14 3.55
N ILE A 105 -8.66 14.59 2.61
CA ILE A 105 -8.72 14.96 1.19
C ILE A 105 -10.08 14.64 0.59
N TYR A 106 -10.63 13.47 0.91
CA TYR A 106 -12.00 13.11 0.52
C TYR A 106 -12.98 14.20 0.96
N THR A 107 -12.95 14.56 2.25
CA THR A 107 -13.89 15.52 2.85
C THR A 107 -13.75 16.91 2.23
N ILE A 108 -12.52 17.41 2.07
CA ILE A 108 -12.27 18.74 1.50
C ILE A 108 -12.65 18.77 0.02
N SER A 109 -12.25 17.76 -0.76
CA SER A 109 -12.59 17.68 -2.19
C SER A 109 -14.09 17.59 -2.40
N TRP A 110 -14.78 16.83 -1.55
CA TRP A 110 -16.24 16.77 -1.54
C TRP A 110 -16.83 18.16 -1.32
N HIS A 111 -16.35 18.89 -0.32
CA HIS A 111 -16.87 20.23 0.01
C HIS A 111 -16.62 21.25 -1.10
N ILE A 112 -15.45 21.24 -1.74
CA ILE A 112 -15.11 22.13 -2.86
C ILE A 112 -16.09 21.93 -4.01
N VAL A 113 -16.29 20.67 -4.42
CA VAL A 113 -17.12 20.32 -5.58
C VAL A 113 -18.61 20.46 -5.27
N PHE A 114 -19.05 20.10 -4.06
CA PHE A 114 -20.44 20.26 -3.66
C PHE A 114 -20.90 21.72 -3.73
N ASN A 115 -20.05 22.65 -3.30
CA ASN A 115 -20.34 24.09 -3.37
C ASN A 115 -20.18 24.68 -4.77
N ASN A 116 -19.39 24.04 -5.64
CA ASN A 116 -19.09 24.53 -6.98
C ASN A 116 -19.13 23.38 -8.01
N PRO A 117 -20.31 22.83 -8.31
CA PRO A 117 -20.44 21.64 -9.15
C PRO A 117 -19.95 21.88 -10.59
N GLU A 118 -19.98 23.13 -11.07
CA GLU A 118 -19.55 23.51 -12.42
C GLU A 118 -18.04 23.34 -12.66
N ILE A 119 -17.23 23.23 -11.60
CA ILE A 119 -15.79 23.03 -11.71
C ILE A 119 -15.46 21.62 -12.23
N LEU A 120 -16.39 20.67 -12.09
CA LEU A 120 -16.23 19.33 -12.65
C LEU A 120 -16.47 19.34 -14.16
N ASN A 121 -15.39 19.17 -14.91
CA ASN A 121 -15.48 18.90 -16.33
C ASN A 121 -15.87 17.43 -16.55
N LEU A 122 -17.13 17.19 -16.96
CA LEU A 122 -17.65 15.85 -17.29
C LEU A 122 -17.67 15.57 -18.79
N SER A 123 -17.18 16.48 -19.63
CA SER A 123 -17.33 16.36 -21.10
C SER A 123 -16.60 15.16 -21.68
N TYR A 124 -15.51 14.72 -21.05
CA TYR A 124 -14.78 13.53 -21.46
C TYR A 124 -15.51 12.23 -21.04
N LEU A 125 -16.25 12.24 -19.92
CA LEU A 125 -17.10 11.10 -19.55
C LEU A 125 -18.27 10.95 -20.51
N GLU A 126 -18.81 12.06 -20.99
CA GLU A 126 -19.90 12.06 -21.97
C GLU A 126 -19.43 11.42 -23.28
N GLN A 127 -18.29 11.87 -23.81
CA GLN A 127 -17.67 11.26 -24.99
C GLN A 127 -17.36 9.77 -24.80
N PHE A 128 -16.83 9.39 -23.63
CA PHE A 128 -16.54 7.99 -23.33
C PHE A 128 -17.82 7.16 -23.21
N ALA A 129 -18.85 7.66 -22.54
CA ALA A 129 -20.15 7.00 -22.41
C ALA A 129 -20.79 6.77 -23.79
N GLU A 130 -20.79 7.79 -24.64
CA GLU A 130 -21.29 7.70 -26.02
C GLU A 130 -20.53 6.65 -26.83
N SER A 131 -19.21 6.55 -26.67
CA SER A 131 -18.39 5.54 -27.34
C SER A 131 -18.77 4.09 -26.95
N LEU A 132 -19.35 3.91 -25.76
CA LEU A 132 -19.84 2.64 -25.25
C LEU A 132 -21.34 2.42 -25.54
N GLY A 133 -21.99 3.38 -26.21
CA GLY A 133 -23.42 3.32 -26.53
C GLY A 133 -24.35 3.66 -25.36
N TYR A 134 -23.83 4.33 -24.32
CA TYR A 134 -24.62 4.81 -23.18
C TYR A 134 -24.76 6.33 -23.21
N ASN A 135 -25.87 6.87 -22.71
CA ASN A 135 -25.88 8.27 -22.32
C ASN A 135 -25.10 8.47 -21.00
N LEU A 136 -24.65 9.69 -20.73
CA LEU A 136 -23.85 10.00 -19.53
C LEU A 136 -24.52 9.55 -18.23
N ARG A 137 -25.85 9.68 -18.14
CA ARG A 137 -26.61 9.29 -16.94
C ARG A 137 -26.56 7.77 -16.71
N GLU A 138 -26.85 6.98 -17.74
CA GLU A 138 -26.78 5.51 -17.70
C GLU A 138 -25.37 5.05 -17.35
N PHE A 139 -24.36 5.67 -17.95
CA PHE A 139 -22.96 5.35 -17.66
C PHE A 139 -22.61 5.58 -16.19
N ILE A 140 -22.98 6.73 -15.62
CA ILE A 140 -22.70 7.02 -14.21
C ILE A 140 -23.39 5.99 -13.30
N ILE A 141 -24.65 5.67 -13.54
CA ILE A 141 -25.43 4.70 -12.73
C ILE A 141 -24.79 3.32 -12.78
N LEU A 142 -24.38 2.86 -13.96
CA LEU A 142 -23.89 1.50 -14.15
C LEU A 142 -22.44 1.32 -13.70
N PHE A 143 -21.58 2.33 -13.87
CA PHE A 143 -20.13 2.17 -13.77
C PHE A 143 -19.47 2.97 -12.65
N LEU A 144 -20.04 4.11 -12.24
CA LEU A 144 -19.38 5.03 -11.31
C LEU A 144 -20.05 5.05 -9.93
N ASP A 145 -21.37 4.98 -9.93
CA ASP A 145 -22.15 5.03 -8.70
C ASP A 145 -23.53 4.39 -8.89
N SER A 146 -23.70 3.15 -8.41
CA SER A 146 -24.99 2.46 -8.48
C SER A 146 -26.06 3.08 -7.57
N THR A 147 -25.69 3.98 -6.65
CA THR A 147 -26.62 4.76 -5.84
C THR A 147 -27.06 6.08 -6.51
N PHE A 148 -26.63 6.33 -7.75
CA PHE A 148 -26.95 7.52 -8.54
C PHE A 148 -28.42 7.52 -9.00
N ILE A 149 -29.35 7.84 -8.11
CA ILE A 149 -30.77 7.89 -8.47
C ILE A 149 -31.06 9.19 -9.26
N TYR A 150 -30.26 10.25 -9.09
CA TYR A 150 -30.29 11.50 -9.87
C TYR A 150 -28.91 12.16 -9.93
N PRO A 151 -28.56 12.91 -11.00
CA PRO A 151 -27.43 13.84 -10.97
C PRO A 151 -27.70 14.95 -9.96
N SER A 152 -27.31 14.71 -8.72
CA SER A 152 -27.27 15.72 -7.66
C SER A 152 -25.84 16.22 -7.50
N PRO A 153 -25.66 17.46 -7.00
CA PRO A 153 -24.33 17.97 -6.62
C PRO A 153 -23.58 17.03 -5.66
N GLU A 154 -24.30 16.27 -4.84
CA GLU A 154 -23.72 15.31 -3.89
C GLU A 154 -22.98 14.17 -4.58
N SER A 155 -23.58 13.57 -5.61
CA SER A 155 -22.97 12.43 -6.31
C SER A 155 -21.75 12.85 -7.12
N ALA A 156 -21.81 14.02 -7.75
CA ALA A 156 -20.66 14.59 -8.46
C ALA A 156 -19.48 14.84 -7.49
N ALA A 157 -19.80 15.42 -6.32
CA ALA A 157 -18.83 15.63 -5.25
C ALA A 157 -18.24 14.32 -4.71
N ASP A 158 -19.03 13.24 -4.60
CA ASP A 158 -18.52 11.94 -4.18
C ASP A 158 -17.56 11.32 -5.17
N ILE A 159 -17.85 11.39 -6.47
CA ILE A 159 -16.97 10.81 -7.49
C ILE A 159 -15.64 11.58 -7.51
N ALA A 160 -15.68 12.91 -7.41
CA ALA A 160 -14.49 13.74 -7.33
C ALA A 160 -13.67 13.46 -6.05
N ALA A 161 -14.33 13.39 -4.90
CA ALA A 161 -13.70 13.10 -3.62
C ALA A 161 -12.99 11.74 -3.60
N ARG A 162 -13.65 10.70 -4.13
CA ARG A 162 -13.05 9.37 -4.34
C ARG A 162 -11.81 9.45 -5.23
N SER A 163 -11.90 10.16 -6.36
CA SER A 163 -10.79 10.31 -7.30
C SER A 163 -9.58 11.01 -6.67
N SER A 164 -9.80 12.11 -5.94
CA SER A 164 -8.74 12.82 -5.21
C SER A 164 -8.06 11.95 -4.15
N MET A 165 -8.86 11.23 -3.36
CA MET A 165 -8.34 10.33 -2.33
C MET A 165 -7.51 9.18 -2.94
N VAL A 166 -7.99 8.58 -4.04
CA VAL A 166 -7.29 7.48 -4.75
C VAL A 166 -5.95 7.96 -5.30
N ILE A 167 -5.92 9.12 -5.97
CA ILE A 167 -4.68 9.67 -6.53
C ILE A 167 -3.69 9.98 -5.41
N PHE A 168 -4.14 10.63 -4.34
CA PHE A 168 -3.31 10.89 -3.17
C PHE A 168 -2.70 9.60 -2.61
N ALA A 169 -3.53 8.58 -2.36
CA ALA A 169 -3.08 7.33 -1.76
C ALA A 169 -2.11 6.59 -2.70
N ALA A 170 -2.40 6.55 -3.99
CA ALA A 170 -1.56 5.89 -4.99
C ALA A 170 -0.18 6.55 -5.16
N VAL A 171 -0.15 7.88 -5.29
CA VAL A 171 1.09 8.64 -5.42
C VAL A 171 1.92 8.56 -4.13
N THR A 172 1.29 8.76 -2.97
CA THR A 172 1.98 8.66 -1.67
C THR A 172 2.52 7.25 -1.45
N GLY A 173 1.73 6.22 -1.77
CA GLY A 173 2.12 4.81 -1.71
C GLY A 173 3.35 4.49 -2.56
N ALA A 174 3.37 4.96 -3.81
CA ALA A 174 4.54 4.80 -4.68
C ALA A 174 5.78 5.51 -4.11
N LEU A 175 5.62 6.73 -3.56
CA LEU A 175 6.70 7.48 -2.94
C LEU A 175 7.28 6.80 -1.68
N GLN A 176 6.51 5.96 -0.98
CA GLN A 176 7.02 5.22 0.19
C GLN A 176 8.25 4.38 -0.14
N LEU A 177 8.39 3.91 -1.39
CA LEU A 177 9.57 3.16 -1.83
C LEU A 177 10.86 3.96 -1.66
N LEU A 178 10.82 5.29 -1.77
CA LEU A 178 11.98 6.15 -1.57
C LEU A 178 12.43 6.20 -0.10
N ILE A 179 11.53 5.93 0.84
CA ILE A 179 11.83 5.84 2.27
C ILE A 179 12.30 4.41 2.61
N VAL A 180 11.69 3.40 2.00
CA VAL A 180 12.05 1.98 2.19
C VAL A 180 13.44 1.68 1.63
N CYS A 181 13.74 2.19 0.43
CA CYS A 181 15.03 2.02 -0.25
C CYS A 181 15.70 3.40 -0.44
N PRO A 182 16.22 4.01 0.64
CA PRO A 182 16.68 5.39 0.63
C PRO A 182 17.95 5.56 -0.19
N ARG A 183 17.88 6.35 -1.26
CA ARG A 183 19.06 6.73 -2.05
C ARG A 183 19.90 7.81 -1.37
N PHE A 184 19.24 8.75 -0.71
CA PHE A 184 19.87 9.91 -0.09
C PHE A 184 19.90 9.76 1.42
N LYS A 185 20.95 10.29 2.07
CA LYS A 185 21.13 10.18 3.53
C LYS A 185 19.97 10.78 4.32
N PHE A 186 19.32 11.83 3.79
CA PHE A 186 18.16 12.43 4.43
C PHE A 186 16.90 11.55 4.40
N LEU A 187 16.77 10.62 3.44
CA LEU A 187 15.66 9.66 3.39
C LEU A 187 15.92 8.44 4.25
N SER A 188 17.18 8.18 4.59
CA SER A 188 17.56 7.02 5.37
C SER A 188 17.11 7.14 6.82
N VAL A 189 16.49 6.07 7.32
CA VAL A 189 16.11 5.92 8.73
C VAL A 189 17.36 5.66 9.58
N ASP A 190 18.20 4.70 9.17
CA ASP A 190 19.37 4.25 9.95
C ASP A 190 20.71 4.83 9.43
N GLY A 191 20.66 5.86 8.59
CA GLY A 191 21.83 6.43 7.90
C GLY A 191 22.45 5.58 6.78
N VAL A 192 22.01 4.34 6.58
CA VAL A 192 22.44 3.43 5.50
C VAL A 192 21.72 3.74 4.18
N VAL A 193 22.47 4.07 3.14
CA VAL A 193 21.92 4.43 1.82
C VAL A 193 22.07 3.32 0.79
N ASN A 194 21.05 3.14 -0.05
CA ASN A 194 21.09 2.29 -1.22
C ASN A 194 21.65 3.07 -2.42
N LYS A 195 22.85 2.69 -2.90
CA LYS A 195 23.50 3.36 -4.04
C LYS A 195 22.80 3.12 -5.38
N LYS A 196 21.92 2.12 -5.50
CA LYS A 196 21.21 1.80 -6.74
C LYS A 196 20.25 2.92 -7.13
N LYS A 197 20.14 3.17 -8.45
CA LYS A 197 19.17 4.14 -9.00
C LYS A 197 17.79 3.53 -9.24
N LEU A 198 17.71 2.19 -9.26
CA LEU A 198 16.51 1.48 -9.67
C LEU A 198 15.25 1.86 -8.88
N PRO A 199 15.24 1.91 -7.53
CA PRO A 199 14.02 2.26 -6.80
C PRO A 199 13.52 3.67 -7.15
N THR A 200 14.43 4.63 -7.28
CA THR A 200 14.07 6.01 -7.65
C THR A 200 13.56 6.09 -9.10
N LEU A 201 14.20 5.38 -10.03
CA LEU A 201 13.77 5.32 -11.42
C LEU A 201 12.39 4.67 -11.55
N LEU A 202 12.11 3.65 -10.74
CA LEU A 202 10.83 2.94 -10.73
C LEU A 202 9.69 3.81 -10.22
N VAL A 203 9.92 4.57 -9.15
CA VAL A 203 8.95 5.57 -8.67
C VAL A 203 8.70 6.61 -9.74
N LEU A 204 9.75 7.17 -10.35
CA LEU A 204 9.60 8.16 -11.41
C LEU A 204 8.82 7.59 -12.60
N PHE A 205 9.16 6.38 -13.03
CA PHE A 205 8.48 5.68 -14.12
C PHE A 205 6.98 5.50 -13.81
N VAL A 206 6.63 4.98 -12.64
CA VAL A 206 5.22 4.78 -12.24
C VAL A 206 4.47 6.11 -12.16
N LEU A 207 5.08 7.16 -11.58
CA LEU A 207 4.45 8.48 -11.51
C LEU A 207 4.28 9.10 -12.90
N SER A 208 5.26 8.93 -13.80
CA SER A 208 5.13 9.35 -15.20
C SER A 208 3.99 8.62 -15.90
N LEU A 209 3.80 7.31 -15.66
CA LEU A 209 2.66 6.58 -16.20
C LEU A 209 1.32 7.15 -15.71
N VAL A 210 1.21 7.49 -14.43
CA VAL A 210 0.00 8.12 -13.87
C VAL A 210 -0.27 9.47 -14.55
N VAL A 211 0.75 10.33 -14.68
CA VAL A 211 0.60 11.63 -15.35
C VAL A 211 0.21 11.47 -16.81
N ILE A 212 0.87 10.55 -17.54
CA ILE A 212 0.57 10.26 -18.94
C ILE A 212 -0.86 9.77 -19.10
N MET A 213 -1.31 8.85 -18.25
CA MET A 213 -2.68 8.34 -18.25
C MET A 213 -3.70 9.48 -18.13
N PHE A 214 -3.54 10.38 -17.15
CA PHE A 214 -4.50 11.47 -16.94
C PHE A 214 -4.41 12.59 -17.99
N THR A 215 -3.25 12.79 -18.61
CA THR A 215 -3.02 13.90 -19.55
C THR A 215 -3.38 13.52 -20.99
N PHE A 216 -3.00 12.32 -21.43
CA PHE A 216 -3.14 11.90 -22.83
C PHE A 216 -4.26 10.88 -23.05
N PHE A 217 -4.69 10.18 -21.99
CA PHE A 217 -5.63 9.07 -22.09
C PHE A 217 -6.79 9.19 -21.07
N PRO A 218 -7.59 10.28 -21.12
CA PRO A 218 -8.64 10.53 -20.14
C PRO A 218 -9.69 9.41 -20.05
N ASP A 219 -9.90 8.69 -21.15
CA ASP A 219 -10.81 7.53 -21.23
C ASP A 219 -10.39 6.38 -20.30
N PHE A 220 -9.09 6.20 -20.06
CA PHE A 220 -8.62 5.24 -19.05
C PHE A 220 -9.00 5.68 -17.64
N GLY A 221 -8.98 6.99 -17.38
CA GLY A 221 -9.49 7.56 -16.13
C GLY A 221 -10.97 7.23 -15.94
N ALA A 222 -11.77 7.43 -16.99
CA ALA A 222 -13.19 7.08 -17.01
C ALA A 222 -13.43 5.58 -16.75
N LEU A 223 -12.63 4.71 -17.37
CA LEU A 223 -12.71 3.25 -17.20
C LEU A 223 -12.39 2.81 -15.77
N ILE A 224 -11.42 3.47 -15.10
CA ILE A 224 -11.09 3.21 -13.69
C ILE A 224 -12.12 3.85 -12.74
N GLY A 225 -13.13 4.52 -13.29
CA GLY A 225 -14.13 5.24 -12.54
C GLY A 225 -13.58 6.45 -11.79
N MET A 226 -12.53 7.06 -12.34
CA MET A 226 -11.94 8.29 -11.82
C MET A 226 -12.37 9.47 -12.65
N VAL A 227 -12.47 10.62 -11.98
CA VAL A 227 -12.81 11.88 -12.61
C VAL A 227 -11.63 12.84 -12.67
N ARG A 228 -11.55 13.62 -13.76
CA ARG A 228 -10.55 14.67 -13.89
C ARG A 228 -10.78 15.67 -12.76
N ILE A 229 -9.83 15.69 -11.83
CA ILE A 229 -9.91 16.51 -10.64
C ILE A 229 -9.75 17.98 -11.05
N PRO A 230 -10.56 18.89 -10.48
CA PRO A 230 -10.33 20.33 -10.54
C PRO A 230 -8.90 20.74 -10.20
N GLU A 231 -8.40 21.81 -10.80
CA GLU A 231 -7.04 22.31 -10.54
C GLU A 231 -6.80 22.62 -9.05
N GLU A 232 -7.81 23.18 -8.36
CA GLU A 232 -7.76 23.47 -6.93
C GLU A 232 -7.58 22.20 -6.08
N SER A 233 -8.36 21.16 -6.38
CA SER A 233 -8.28 19.88 -5.70
C SER A 233 -6.98 19.12 -6.07
N LEU A 234 -6.43 19.34 -7.26
CA LEU A 234 -5.14 18.79 -7.64
C LEU A 234 -3.99 19.40 -6.82
N ILE A 235 -3.98 20.72 -6.62
CA ILE A 235 -3.00 21.40 -5.76
C ILE A 235 -3.10 20.87 -4.33
N LEU A 236 -4.32 20.73 -3.81
CA LEU A 236 -4.56 20.15 -2.49
C LEU A 236 -3.99 18.72 -2.38
N VAL A 237 -4.24 17.88 -3.39
CA VAL A 237 -3.71 16.50 -3.44
C VAL A 237 -2.18 16.53 -3.43
N LEU A 238 -1.53 17.32 -4.29
CA LEU A 238 -0.07 17.40 -4.37
C LEU A 238 0.56 17.94 -3.07
N ALA A 239 -0.03 18.98 -2.48
CA ALA A 239 0.41 19.51 -1.19
C ALA A 239 0.27 18.45 -0.08
N SER A 240 -0.85 17.72 -0.08
CA SER A 240 -1.09 16.66 0.89
C SER A 240 -0.13 15.48 0.71
N VAL A 241 0.21 15.09 -0.53
CA VAL A 241 1.23 14.09 -0.82
C VAL A 241 2.58 14.50 -0.21
N ALA A 242 2.99 15.76 -0.42
CA ALA A 242 4.25 16.27 0.13
C ALA A 242 4.24 16.24 1.66
N ILE A 243 3.17 16.74 2.29
CA ILE A 243 3.00 16.72 3.75
C ILE A 243 3.04 15.29 4.28
N ALA A 244 2.25 14.38 3.70
CA ALA A 244 2.20 12.97 4.08
C ALA A 244 3.58 12.32 4.00
N PHE A 245 4.31 12.56 2.90
CA PHE A 245 5.65 12.02 2.70
C PHE A 245 6.62 12.44 3.83
N PHE A 246 6.65 13.73 4.18
CA PHE A 246 7.50 14.22 5.25
C PHE A 246 7.04 13.75 6.63
N LEU A 247 5.74 13.69 6.90
CA LEU A 247 5.21 13.16 8.15
C LEU A 247 5.60 11.69 8.33
N ILE A 248 5.48 10.87 7.28
CA ILE A 248 5.90 9.47 7.31
C ILE A 248 7.40 9.39 7.59
N LEU A 249 8.20 10.16 6.87
CA LEU A 249 9.65 10.20 7.06
C LEU A 249 10.03 10.55 8.50
N ILE A 250 9.38 11.56 9.09
CA ILE A 250 9.61 11.99 10.48
C ILE A 250 9.18 10.89 11.46
N CYS A 251 7.99 10.32 11.30
CA CYS A 251 7.45 9.31 12.20
C CYS A 251 8.31 8.03 12.21
N VAL A 252 8.79 7.60 11.04
CA VAL A 252 9.67 6.44 10.92
C VAL A 252 11.04 6.75 11.50
N LYS A 253 11.63 7.92 11.22
CA LYS A 253 12.93 8.33 11.81
C LYS A 253 12.91 8.46 13.32
N LYS A 254 11.82 8.97 13.90
CA LYS A 254 11.64 9.06 15.35
C LYS A 254 11.31 7.71 15.98
N ASN A 255 11.11 6.66 15.18
CA ASN A 255 10.78 5.32 15.62
C ASN A 255 9.61 5.29 16.63
N ILE A 256 8.53 6.02 16.32
CA ILE A 256 7.37 6.20 17.22
C ILE A 256 6.78 4.85 17.65
N MET A 257 6.88 3.83 16.79
CA MET A 257 6.37 2.49 17.03
C MET A 257 7.35 1.55 17.76
N HIS A 258 8.48 2.03 18.29
CA HIS A 258 9.45 1.18 18.99
C HIS A 258 8.79 0.36 20.10
N LYS A 259 8.13 1.03 21.06
CA LYS A 259 7.50 0.40 22.22
C LYS A 259 6.40 -0.62 21.85
N PRO A 260 5.38 -0.27 21.05
CA PRO A 260 4.33 -1.24 20.71
C PRO A 260 4.86 -2.42 19.90
N VAL A 261 5.86 -2.21 19.02
CA VAL A 261 6.44 -3.32 18.25
C VAL A 261 7.32 -4.20 19.13
N GLU A 262 8.09 -3.64 20.05
CA GLU A 262 8.89 -4.41 21.01
C GLU A 262 8.00 -5.28 21.92
N LEU A 263 6.85 -4.75 22.36
CA LEU A 263 5.85 -5.53 23.09
C LEU A 263 5.33 -6.70 22.26
N PHE A 264 5.01 -6.46 20.98
CA PHE A 264 4.57 -7.50 20.06
C PHE A 264 5.65 -8.55 19.80
N GLU A 265 6.90 -8.12 19.61
CA GLU A 265 8.05 -8.99 19.39
C GLU A 265 8.32 -9.89 20.60
N ASN A 266 8.31 -9.32 21.80
CA ASN A 266 8.44 -10.08 23.05
C ASN A 266 7.30 -11.09 23.24
N TRP A 267 6.06 -10.72 22.90
CA TRP A 267 4.92 -11.62 22.94
C TRP A 267 5.05 -12.75 21.91
N TYR A 268 5.47 -12.43 20.69
CA TYR A 268 5.66 -13.37 19.60
C TYR A 268 6.77 -14.38 19.90
N LEU A 269 7.92 -13.93 20.41
CA LEU A 269 9.02 -14.79 20.82
C LEU A 269 8.61 -15.73 21.95
N LYS A 270 7.89 -15.23 22.96
CA LYS A 270 7.32 -16.08 24.04
C LYS A 270 6.36 -17.14 23.51
N ARG A 271 5.65 -16.86 22.42
CA ARG A 271 4.71 -17.82 21.82
C ARG A 271 5.45 -18.86 20.97
N LEU A 272 6.45 -18.44 20.20
CA LEU A 272 7.32 -19.35 19.45
C LEU A 272 8.03 -20.33 20.38
N ASP A 273 8.64 -19.83 21.45
CA ASP A 273 9.37 -20.64 22.42
C ASP A 273 8.49 -21.77 23.01
N LYS A 274 7.23 -21.44 23.34
CA LYS A 274 6.22 -22.41 23.81
C LYS A 274 5.83 -23.47 22.78
N GLU A 275 5.84 -23.14 21.48
CA GLU A 275 5.52 -24.11 20.42
C GLU A 275 6.74 -25.00 20.10
N TYR A 276 7.96 -24.45 20.13
CA TYR A 276 9.19 -25.25 19.98
C TYR A 276 9.39 -26.22 21.15
N THR A 277 9.16 -25.80 22.39
CA THR A 277 9.23 -26.72 23.55
C THR A 277 8.17 -27.81 23.51
N LYS A 278 7.00 -27.60 22.89
CA LYS A 278 6.03 -28.68 22.66
C LYS A 278 6.49 -29.71 21.63
N GLY A 279 7.25 -29.28 20.61
CA GLY A 279 7.78 -30.16 19.57
C GLY A 279 8.95 -31.03 20.04
N ASP A 280 9.86 -30.45 20.86
CA ASP A 280 11.04 -31.18 21.36
C ASP A 280 10.71 -32.19 22.46
N VAL A 281 9.66 -31.95 23.26
CA VAL A 281 9.25 -32.87 24.34
C VAL A 281 8.53 -34.13 23.83
N ILE A 282 8.13 -34.19 22.56
CA ILE A 282 7.44 -35.36 21.99
C ILE A 282 8.42 -36.48 21.54
N ASN A 283 9.72 -36.20 21.41
CA ASN A 283 10.68 -37.15 20.85
C ASN A 283 11.61 -37.86 21.84
N GLU A 284 11.82 -37.38 23.07
CA GLU A 284 12.70 -38.10 24.02
C GLU A 284 11.96 -39.13 24.87
N THR A 285 10.73 -38.83 25.31
CA THR A 285 9.95 -39.73 26.19
C THR A 285 9.43 -40.96 25.44
N ASN A 286 9.01 -40.80 24.17
CA ASN A 286 8.51 -41.92 23.35
C ASN A 286 9.60 -42.89 22.89
N ILE A 287 10.87 -42.48 22.83
CA ILE A 287 11.97 -43.36 22.42
C ILE A 287 12.49 -44.16 23.63
N SER A 288 12.61 -43.51 24.80
CA SER A 288 13.00 -44.19 26.05
C SER A 288 12.01 -45.29 26.45
N ASP A 289 10.70 -45.00 26.39
CA ASP A 289 9.67 -45.97 26.81
C ASP A 289 9.51 -47.11 25.80
N LYS A 290 9.72 -46.85 24.51
CA LYS A 290 9.68 -47.88 23.46
C LYS A 290 10.91 -48.80 23.49
N ILE A 291 12.10 -48.27 23.82
CA ILE A 291 13.31 -49.07 24.03
C ILE A 291 13.19 -49.94 25.29
N LYS A 292 12.56 -49.44 26.37
CA LYS A 292 12.29 -50.25 27.57
C LYS A 292 11.27 -51.36 27.32
N ASP A 293 10.23 -51.10 26.54
CA ASP A 293 9.21 -52.12 26.23
C ASP A 293 9.78 -53.22 25.32
N ASP A 294 10.60 -52.87 24.32
CA ASP A 294 11.27 -53.85 23.44
C ASP A 294 12.35 -54.67 24.16
N MET A 295 13.06 -54.09 25.14
CA MET A 295 14.01 -54.84 25.98
C MET A 295 13.34 -55.77 27.00
N SER A 296 12.06 -55.55 27.33
CA SER A 296 11.31 -56.43 28.25
C SER A 296 10.70 -57.65 27.56
N ARG A 297 10.75 -57.69 26.22
CA ARG A 297 10.20 -58.77 25.37
C ARG A 297 11.28 -59.68 24.76
N LEU A 298 12.55 -59.44 25.07
CA LEU A 298 13.71 -60.30 24.76
C LEU A 298 14.19 -61.01 26.04
#